data_AF-A0A174NRD5-F1
#
_entry.id   AF-A0A174NRD5-F1
#
_cell.length_a   1.000
_cell.length_b   1.000
_cell.length_c   1.000
_cell.angle_alpha   90.00
_cell.angle_beta   90.00
_cell.angle_gamma   90.00
#
_symmetry.space_group_name_H-M   'P 1'
#
loop_
_entity.id
_entity.type
_entity.pdbx_description
1 polymer ?
#
loop_
_entity_poly.entity_id
_entity_poly.type
_entity_poly.pdbx_seq_one_letter_code
_entity_poly.pdbx_strand_id
1 'polypeptide(L)'
;MRIKYPVQFQNRKNSFPPSPLYLTDETYLIEIMELVSGLFLSKRVVTRSGTESPLTEIGKVFEYLFNIKLGDVHKKHESVIRRKPSKVTEFLDTLRKTIIEESKNKGYL
;
A
#
# COMPACT_ATOMS: atom_id res chain seq x y z
N MET A 1 -28.10 0.51 44.46
CA MET A 1 -26.67 0.78 44.19
C MET A 1 -26.57 2.01 43.30
N ARG A 2 -25.80 3.04 43.71
CA ARG A 2 -25.47 4.20 42.85
C ARG A 2 -24.02 4.02 42.40
N ILE A 3 -23.81 3.81 41.10
CA ILE A 3 -22.47 3.79 40.51
C ILE A 3 -21.96 5.24 40.57
N LYS A 4 -21.11 5.55 41.56
CA LYS A 4 -20.37 6.80 41.62
C LYS A 4 -19.27 6.71 40.56
N TYR A 5 -19.39 7.55 39.54
CA TYR A 5 -18.46 7.72 38.42
C TYR A 5 -18.44 6.55 37.42
N PRO A 6 -19.05 6.69 36.22
CA PRO A 6 -18.67 5.81 35.12
C PRO A 6 -17.18 6.03 34.88
N VAL A 7 -16.38 4.96 34.99
CA VAL A 7 -15.00 4.98 34.56
C VAL A 7 -15.05 5.31 33.07
N GLN A 8 -14.75 6.56 32.71
CA GLN A 8 -14.56 6.93 31.33
C GLN A 8 -13.41 6.06 30.85
N PHE A 9 -13.70 5.09 29.97
CA PHE A 9 -12.66 4.36 29.27
C PHE A 9 -11.78 5.43 28.61
N GLN A 10 -10.61 5.68 29.22
CA GLN A 10 -9.58 6.45 28.57
C GLN A 10 -9.18 5.62 27.37
N ASN A 11 -9.82 5.90 26.23
CA ASN A 11 -9.30 5.55 24.93
C ASN A 11 -7.93 6.21 24.88
N ARG A 12 -6.89 5.48 25.29
CA ARG A 12 -5.52 5.81 24.93
C ARG A 12 -5.52 5.74 23.42
N LYS A 13 -5.80 6.88 22.77
CA LYS A 13 -5.45 7.09 21.38
C LYS A 13 -3.94 6.92 21.40
N ASN A 14 -3.45 5.72 21.03
CA ASN A 14 -2.06 5.57 20.67
C ASN A 14 -1.78 6.68 19.66
N SER A 15 -0.94 7.63 20.04
CA SER A 15 -0.61 8.80 19.21
C SER A 15 0.16 8.41 17.95
N PHE A 16 0.66 7.18 17.92
CA PHE A 16 1.37 6.61 16.80
C PHE A 16 0.40 5.91 15.87
N PRO A 17 0.52 6.13 14.56
CA PRO A 17 -0.26 5.40 13.59
C PRO A 17 0.14 3.92 13.62
N PRO A 18 -0.75 3.03 13.14
CA PRO A 18 -0.68 1.61 13.46
C PRO A 18 0.52 0.89 12.83
N SER A 19 1.02 1.34 11.68
CA SER A 19 2.25 0.79 11.08
C SER A 19 3.47 1.60 11.52
N PRO A 20 4.61 0.95 11.84
CA PRO A 20 5.87 1.64 12.11
C PRO A 20 6.54 2.16 10.82
N LEU A 21 6.02 1.82 9.64
CA LEU A 21 6.58 2.19 8.35
C LEU A 21 5.88 3.43 7.77
N TYR A 22 6.67 4.28 7.11
CA TYR A 22 6.22 5.49 6.46
C TYR A 22 6.89 5.64 5.11
N LEU A 23 6.20 6.28 4.18
CA LEU A 23 6.78 6.70 2.91
C LEU A 23 7.52 8.01 3.11
N THR A 24 8.57 8.23 2.33
CA THR A 24 9.22 9.54 2.24
C THR A 24 8.34 10.49 1.44
N ASP A 25 8.60 11.80 1.56
CA ASP A 25 7.89 12.84 0.79
C ASP A 25 8.11 12.75 -0.73
N GLU A 26 9.02 11.87 -1.17
CA GLU A 26 9.32 11.60 -2.57
C GLU A 26 8.37 10.58 -3.21
N THR A 27 7.46 9.98 -2.43
CA THR A 27 6.54 8.95 -2.94
C THR A 27 5.12 9.49 -3.13
N TYR A 28 4.58 9.36 -4.34
CA TYR A 28 3.22 9.74 -4.67
C TYR A 28 2.25 8.57 -4.48
N LEU A 29 1.02 8.85 -4.06
CA LEU A 29 -0.01 7.81 -3.86
C LEU A 29 -0.29 6.97 -5.11
N ILE A 30 -0.13 7.56 -6.30
CA ILE A 30 -0.32 6.84 -7.57
C ILE A 30 0.74 5.76 -7.79
N GLU A 31 1.93 5.92 -7.24
CA GLU A 31 3.03 4.95 -7.32
C GLU A 31 2.76 3.75 -6.42
N ILE A 32 2.21 3.99 -5.22
CA ILE A 32 1.70 2.91 -4.37
C ILE A 32 0.53 2.19 -5.04
N MET A 33 -0.36 2.94 -5.67
CA MET A 33 -1.47 2.35 -6.43
C MET A 33 -0.98 1.52 -7.63
N GLU A 34 0.17 1.85 -8.22
CA GLU A 34 0.82 1.06 -9.27
C GLU A 34 1.20 -0.33 -8.76
N LEU A 35 1.80 -0.41 -7.56
CA LEU A 35 2.09 -1.68 -6.88
C LEU A 35 0.82 -2.48 -6.59
N VAL A 36 -0.18 -1.83 -5.99
CA VAL A 36 -1.48 -2.45 -5.65
C VAL A 36 -2.16 -2.99 -6.92
N SER A 37 -2.13 -2.23 -8.01
CA SER A 37 -2.72 -2.62 -9.29
C SER A 37 -1.97 -3.78 -9.93
N GLY A 38 -0.64 -3.76 -9.89
CA GLY A 38 0.18 -4.86 -10.39
C GLY A 38 -0.09 -6.16 -9.62
N LEU A 39 -0.16 -6.10 -8.29
CA LEU A 39 -0.50 -7.26 -7.45
C LEU A 39 -1.91 -7.79 -7.75
N PHE A 40 -2.90 -6.90 -7.81
CA PHE A 40 -4.28 -7.26 -8.13
C PHE A 40 -4.39 -7.95 -9.49
N LEU A 41 -3.82 -7.35 -10.54
CA LEU A 41 -3.87 -7.89 -11.90
C LEU A 41 -3.08 -9.20 -12.04
N SER A 42 -2.02 -9.38 -11.26
CA SER A 42 -1.25 -10.62 -11.27
C SER A 42 -2.04 -11.82 -10.75
N LYS A 43 -3.11 -11.59 -9.97
CA LYS A 43 -3.91 -12.63 -9.30
C LYS A 43 -3.10 -13.56 -8.39
N ARG A 44 -1.91 -13.13 -7.96
CA ARG A 44 -0.98 -13.94 -7.12
C ARG A 44 -1.18 -13.75 -5.62
N VAL A 45 -2.01 -12.80 -5.21
CA VAL A 45 -2.35 -12.58 -3.80
C VAL A 45 -3.67 -13.28 -3.52
N VAL A 46 -3.67 -14.24 -2.59
CA VAL A 46 -4.86 -14.99 -2.20
C VAL A 46 -5.26 -14.68 -0.76
N THR A 47 -6.56 -14.76 -0.49
CA THR A 47 -7.12 -14.63 0.85
C THR A 47 -6.80 -15.87 1.69
N ARG A 48 -7.12 -15.84 2.98
CA ARG A 48 -6.95 -17.00 3.87
C ARG A 48 -7.76 -18.23 3.41
N SER A 49 -8.83 -18.03 2.64
CA SER A 49 -9.61 -19.11 2.03
C SER A 49 -9.06 -19.61 0.69
N GLY A 50 -7.91 -19.07 0.22
CA GLY A 50 -7.25 -19.49 -1.01
C GLY A 50 -7.86 -18.90 -2.29
N THR A 51 -8.79 -17.94 -2.18
CA THR A 51 -9.39 -17.26 -3.34
C THR A 51 -8.55 -16.04 -3.72
N GLU A 52 -8.56 -15.63 -4.99
CA GLU A 52 -7.94 -14.38 -5.43
C GLU A 52 -8.41 -13.19 -4.56
N SER A 53 -7.46 -12.35 -4.13
CA SER A 53 -7.77 -11.23 -3.24
C SER A 53 -8.40 -10.08 -4.01
N PRO A 54 -9.55 -9.55 -3.56
CA PRO A 54 -10.13 -8.35 -4.15
C PRO A 54 -9.19 -7.14 -4.07
N LEU A 55 -9.28 -6.24 -5.05
CA LEU A 55 -8.51 -4.98 -5.07
C LEU A 55 -8.65 -4.18 -3.77
N THR A 56 -9.85 -4.18 -3.18
CA THR A 56 -10.16 -3.48 -1.93
C THR A 56 -9.41 -4.03 -0.73
N GLU A 57 -9.18 -5.35 -0.68
CA GLU A 57 -8.41 -5.97 0.41
C GLU A 57 -6.93 -5.64 0.27
N ILE A 58 -6.37 -5.78 -0.94
CA ILE A 58 -4.96 -5.42 -1.20
C ILE A 58 -4.74 -3.93 -0.89
N GLY A 59 -5.63 -3.05 -1.37
CA GLY A 59 -5.56 -1.62 -1.09
C GLY A 59 -5.58 -1.29 0.41
N LYS A 60 -6.48 -1.91 1.19
CA LYS A 60 -6.55 -1.74 2.65
C LYS A 60 -5.26 -2.17 3.35
N VAL A 61 -4.62 -3.25 2.88
CA VAL A 61 -3.34 -3.70 3.43
C VAL A 61 -2.25 -2.65 3.19
N PHE A 62 -2.19 -2.05 2.00
CA PHE A 62 -1.23 -0.97 1.71
C PHE A 62 -1.53 0.32 2.47
N GLU A 63 -2.80 0.69 2.63
CA GLU A 63 -3.20 1.81 3.49
C GLU A 63 -2.72 1.62 4.93
N TYR A 64 -2.90 0.40 5.47
CA TYR A 64 -2.40 0.04 6.78
C TYR A 64 -0.87 0.07 6.82
N LEU A 65 -0.21 -0.57 5.85
CA LEU A 65 1.25 -0.74 5.79
C LEU A 65 2.00 0.59 5.81
N PHE A 66 1.50 1.61 5.11
CA PHE A 66 2.18 2.89 4.96
C PHE A 66 1.49 4.07 5.66
N ASN A 67 0.46 3.79 6.46
CA ASN A 67 -0.33 4.83 7.14
C ASN A 67 -0.93 5.87 6.15
N ILE A 68 -1.31 5.44 4.95
CA ILE A 68 -1.86 6.30 3.89
C ILE A 68 -3.37 6.10 3.69
N LYS A 69 -3.98 6.98 2.89
CA LYS A 69 -5.35 6.84 2.39
C LYS A 69 -5.36 6.86 0.86
N LEU A 70 -5.73 5.74 0.25
CA LEU A 70 -5.90 5.60 -1.20
C LEU A 70 -7.28 6.09 -1.64
N GLY A 71 -8.29 6.01 -0.76
CA GLY A 71 -9.66 6.43 -1.07
C GLY A 71 -10.40 5.37 -1.90
N ASP A 72 -11.11 5.79 -2.94
CA ASP A 72 -11.82 4.88 -3.86
C ASP A 72 -10.81 4.12 -4.74
N VAL A 73 -10.41 2.93 -4.28
CA VAL A 73 -9.36 2.13 -4.92
C VAL A 73 -9.68 1.73 -6.35
N HIS A 74 -10.96 1.58 -6.72
CA HIS A 74 -11.34 1.24 -8.09
C HIS A 74 -11.11 2.44 -9.02
N LYS A 75 -11.50 3.65 -8.59
CA LYS A 75 -11.17 4.87 -9.34
C LYS A 75 -9.67 5.11 -9.44
N LYS A 76 -8.92 4.83 -8.36
CA LYS A 76 -7.46 4.95 -8.36
C LYS A 76 -6.80 3.92 -9.27
N HIS A 77 -7.31 2.69 -9.31
CA HIS A 77 -6.86 1.66 -10.25
C HIS A 77 -7.06 2.11 -11.69
N GLU A 78 -8.28 2.53 -12.06
CA GLU A 78 -8.55 3.08 -13.38
C GLU A 78 -7.64 4.27 -13.71
N SER A 79 -7.32 5.10 -12.72
CA SER A 79 -6.39 6.21 -12.89
C SER A 79 -4.98 5.72 -13.23
N VAL A 80 -4.51 4.60 -12.67
CA VAL A 80 -3.24 3.96 -13.04
C VAL A 80 -3.30 3.46 -14.48
N ILE A 81 -4.33 2.69 -14.83
CA ILE A 81 -4.47 2.07 -16.17
C ILE A 81 -4.56 3.13 -17.28
N ARG A 82 -5.17 4.29 -16.99
CA ARG A 82 -5.34 5.38 -17.96
C ARG A 82 -4.15 6.35 -18.04
N ARG A 83 -3.06 6.12 -17.31
CA ARG A 83 -1.86 6.98 -17.40
C ARG A 83 -1.27 6.95 -18.81
N LYS A 84 -0.48 7.98 -19.12
CA LYS A 84 0.33 8.00 -20.34
C LYS A 84 1.22 6.75 -20.38
N PRO A 85 1.48 6.15 -21.56
CA PRO A 85 2.30 4.94 -21.67
C PRO A 85 3.68 5.05 -21.01
N SER A 86 4.33 6.23 -21.05
CA SER A 86 5.62 6.46 -20.40
C SER A 86 5.55 6.53 -18.86
N LYS A 87 4.36 6.59 -18.29
CA LYS A 87 4.10 6.80 -16.86
C LYS A 87 3.40 5.61 -16.20
N VAL A 88 2.79 4.72 -16.98
CA VAL A 88 1.93 3.63 -16.45
C VAL A 88 2.69 2.66 -15.54
N THR A 89 3.99 2.44 -15.77
CA THR A 89 4.87 1.56 -14.98
C THR A 89 6.15 2.24 -14.48
N GLU A 90 6.18 3.57 -14.45
CA GLU A 90 7.41 4.32 -14.19
C GLU A 90 8.02 4.01 -12.81
N PHE A 91 7.17 3.80 -11.80
CA PHE A 91 7.65 3.49 -10.46
C PHE A 91 8.19 2.06 -10.39
N LEU A 92 7.48 1.10 -10.96
CA LEU A 92 7.94 -0.29 -11.09
C LEU A 92 9.27 -0.40 -11.85
N ASP A 93 9.42 0.38 -12.93
CA ASP A 93 10.67 0.45 -13.69
C ASP A 93 11.82 1.03 -12.87
N THR A 94 11.53 2.00 -12.01
CA THR A 94 12.50 2.57 -11.06
C THR A 94 12.95 1.52 -10.05
N LEU A 95 12.01 0.83 -9.40
CA LEU A 95 12.33 -0.26 -8.45
C LEU A 95 13.14 -1.37 -9.11
N ARG A 96 12.77 -1.78 -10.33
CA ARG A 96 13.51 -2.76 -11.12
C ARG A 96 14.95 -2.31 -11.36
N LYS A 97 15.17 -1.05 -11.76
CA LYS A 97 16.52 -0.49 -11.97
C LYS A 97 17.34 -0.51 -10.68
N THR A 98 16.76 -0.11 -9.55
CA THR A 98 17.43 -0.13 -8.24
C THR A 98 17.91 -1.53 -7.86
N ILE A 99 17.08 -2.56 -8.07
CA ILE A 99 17.45 -3.96 -7.79
C ILE A 99 18.60 -4.42 -8.71
N ILE A 100 18.53 -4.09 -10.00
CA ILE A 100 19.59 -4.45 -10.97
C ILE A 100 20.92 -3.78 -10.59
N GLU A 101 20.89 -2.50 -10.21
CA GLU A 101 22.08 -1.77 -9.82
C GLU A 101 22.73 -2.36 -8.56
N GLU A 102 21.92 -2.68 -7.54
CA GLU A 102 22.40 -3.37 -6.34
C GLU A 102 23.01 -4.74 -6.66
N SER A 103 22.43 -5.47 -7.62
CA SER A 103 22.94 -6.76 -8.08
C SER A 103 24.31 -6.64 -8.78
N LYS A 104 24.52 -5.60 -9.60
CA LYS A 104 25.82 -5.31 -10.23
C LYS A 104 26.86 -4.88 -9.20
N ASN A 105 26.48 -4.03 -8.24
CA ASN A 105 27.36 -3.60 -7.15
C ASN A 105 27.88 -4.78 -6.32
N LYS A 106 27.09 -5.86 -6.22
CA LYS A 106 27.47 -7.11 -5.55
C LYS A 106 28.17 -8.13 -6.46
N GLY A 107 28.33 -7.84 -7.75
CA GLY A 107 29.01 -8.70 -8.72
C GLY A 107 28.21 -9.94 -9.17
N TYR A 108 26.88 -9.94 -9.01
CA TYR A 108 26.04 -11.03 -9.52
C TYR A 108 25.65 -10.85 -10.99
N LEU A 109 25.71 -9.62 -11.51
CA LEU A 109 25.43 -9.23 -12.88
C LEU A 109 26.59 -8.43 -13.48
#